data_AF-A0A4U0TJX3-F1
#
_entry.id   AF-A0A4U0TJX3-F1
#
_cell.length_a   1.000
_cell.length_b   1.000
_cell.length_c   1.000
_cell.angle_alpha   90.00
_cell.angle_beta   90.00
_cell.angle_gamma   90.00
#
_symmetry.space_group_name_H-M   'P 1'
#
loop_
_entity.id
_entity.type
_entity.pdbx_description
1 polymer ?
#
loop_
_entity_poly.entity_id
_entity_poly.type
_entity_poly.pdbx_seq_one_letter_code
_entity_poly.pdbx_strand_id
1 'polypeptide(L)'
;MPTQQTAEFKKAVEDSRKLKAKPSDNELLELYGLFKQGSQDPPFEQTKAPGMFELKEKAKRSAWQKLVDEKVSPQDAQKKYVKLVNDLKGKYGYNG
;
A
#
# COMPACT_ATOMS: atom_id res chain seq x y z
N MET A 1 -4.64 -1.53 -17.72
CA MET A 1 -3.16 -1.60 -17.85
C MET A 1 -2.58 -1.20 -16.51
N PRO A 2 -1.59 -1.93 -15.96
CA PRO A 2 -0.92 -1.54 -14.72
C PRO A 2 -0.30 -0.14 -14.88
N THR A 3 -0.29 0.64 -13.81
CA THR A 3 0.31 1.98 -13.85
C THR A 3 1.83 1.87 -13.85
N GLN A 4 2.51 2.72 -14.62
CA GLN A 4 3.96 2.86 -14.55
C GLN A 4 4.39 3.23 -13.11
N GLN A 5 5.16 2.35 -12.48
CA GLN A 5 5.71 2.58 -11.15
C GLN A 5 6.98 3.43 -11.23
N THR A 6 7.04 4.48 -10.42
CA THR A 6 8.23 5.33 -10.22
C THR A 6 9.37 4.55 -9.56
N ALA A 7 10.61 5.00 -9.77
CA ALA A 7 11.79 4.35 -9.18
C ALA A 7 11.77 4.46 -7.65
N GLU A 8 11.33 5.60 -7.12
CA GLU A 8 11.17 5.88 -5.71
C GLU A 8 10.14 4.96 -5.07
N PHE A 9 9.01 4.72 -5.75
CA PHE A 9 8.00 3.78 -5.27
C PHE A 9 8.52 2.35 -5.21
N LYS A 10 9.20 1.88 -6.27
CA LYS A 10 9.82 0.55 -6.29
C LYS A 10 10.83 0.40 -5.15
N LYS A 11 11.70 1.39 -4.96
CA LYS A 11 12.66 1.42 -3.86
C LYS A 11 11.95 1.40 -2.50
N ALA A 12 10.91 2.20 -2.31
CA ALA A 12 10.14 2.20 -1.06
C ALA A 12 9.48 0.84 -0.79
N VAL A 13 9.00 0.14 -1.83
CA VAL A 13 8.45 -1.22 -1.67
C VAL A 13 9.51 -2.19 -1.17
N GLU A 14 10.73 -2.14 -1.71
CA GLU A 14 11.87 -2.93 -1.21
C GLU A 14 12.24 -2.54 0.22
N ASP A 15 12.35 -1.24 0.47
CA ASP A 15 12.78 -0.70 1.76
C ASP A 15 11.77 -1.01 2.88
N SER A 16 10.47 -1.06 2.57
CA SER A 16 9.41 -1.44 3.53
C SER A 16 9.61 -2.84 4.12
N ARG A 17 10.31 -3.72 3.40
CA ARG A 17 10.61 -5.10 3.83
C ARG A 17 11.86 -5.19 4.68
N LYS A 18 12.66 -4.13 4.74
CA LYS A 18 13.93 -4.05 5.49
C LYS A 18 13.79 -3.27 6.80
N LEU A 19 12.56 -2.98 7.24
CA LEU A 19 12.32 -2.37 8.55
C LEU A 19 12.78 -3.33 9.66
N LYS A 20 13.41 -2.80 10.70
CA LYS A 20 13.95 -3.62 11.82
C LYS A 20 12.86 -4.22 12.70
N ALA A 21 11.70 -3.58 12.74
CA ALA A 21 10.53 -4.02 13.48
C ALA A 21 9.28 -4.03 12.58
N LYS A 22 8.32 -4.90 12.92
CA LYS A 22 7.06 -5.02 12.21
C LYS A 22 6.19 -3.78 12.48
N PRO A 23 5.68 -3.08 11.44
CA PRO A 23 4.70 -2.02 11.61
C PRO A 23 3.39 -2.53 12.24
N SER A 24 2.61 -1.60 12.79
CA SER A 24 1.26 -1.90 13.29
C SER A 24 0.35 -2.39 12.16
N ASP A 25 -0.69 -3.15 12.50
CA ASP A 25 -1.63 -3.67 11.50
C ASP A 25 -2.30 -2.55 10.68
N ASN A 26 -2.56 -1.38 11.29
CA ASN A 26 -3.08 -0.21 10.59
C ASN A 26 -2.09 0.34 9.54
N GLU A 27 -0.80 0.47 9.89
CA GLU A 27 0.23 0.91 8.95
C GLU A 27 0.43 -0.11 7.82
N LEU A 28 0.32 -1.42 8.12
CA LEU A 28 0.37 -2.47 7.11
C LEU A 28 -0.83 -2.41 6.15
N LEU A 29 -2.03 -2.13 6.66
CA LEU A 29 -3.21 -1.93 5.83
C LEU A 29 -3.10 -0.68 4.95
N GLU A 30 -2.54 0.40 5.48
CA GLU A 30 -2.30 1.63 4.72
C GLU A 30 -1.26 1.41 3.60
N LEU A 31 -0.12 0.77 3.91
CA LEU A 31 0.85 0.33 2.91
C LEU A 31 0.20 -0.53 1.83
N TYR A 32 -0.65 -1.49 2.23
CA TYR A 32 -1.36 -2.34 1.28
C TYR A 32 -2.27 -1.54 0.34
N GLY A 33 -3.12 -0.68 0.90
CA GLY A 33 -4.04 0.14 0.10
C GLY A 33 -3.30 1.03 -0.88
N LEU A 34 -2.28 1.75 -0.41
CA LEU A 34 -1.46 2.64 -1.22
C LEU A 34 -0.69 1.88 -2.31
N PHE A 35 -0.16 0.70 -2.00
CA PHE A 35 0.53 -0.14 -2.98
C PHE A 35 -0.41 -0.58 -4.10
N LYS A 36 -1.60 -1.10 -3.74
CA LYS A 36 -2.60 -1.56 -4.70
C LYS A 36 -3.13 -0.42 -5.57
N GLN A 37 -3.39 0.75 -4.97
CA GLN A 37 -3.82 1.93 -5.71
C GLN A 37 -2.72 2.47 -6.62
N GLY A 38 -1.47 2.44 -6.17
CA GLY A 38 -0.30 2.91 -6.93
C GLY A 38 0.12 2.00 -8.08
N SER A 39 -0.09 0.68 -7.95
CA SER A 39 0.22 -0.30 -9.01
C SER A 39 -0.93 -0.47 -10.01
N GLN A 40 -2.19 -0.36 -9.57
CA GLN A 40 -3.37 -0.73 -10.37
C GLN A 40 -3.23 -2.12 -11.01
N ASP A 41 -2.62 -3.06 -10.29
CA ASP A 41 -2.33 -4.40 -10.80
C ASP A 41 -2.76 -5.51 -9.82
N PRO A 42 -3.86 -6.25 -10.13
CA PRO A 42 -4.93 -5.83 -11.06
C PRO A 42 -5.63 -4.54 -10.58
N PRO A 43 -6.38 -3.84 -11.45
CA PRO A 43 -7.22 -2.71 -11.06
C PRO A 43 -8.28 -3.08 -10.01
N PHE A 44 -8.78 -2.08 -9.27
CA PHE A 44 -9.76 -2.30 -8.20
C PHE A 44 -11.01 -3.04 -8.68
N GLU A 45 -11.57 -2.61 -9.82
CA GLU A 45 -12.79 -3.17 -10.42
C GLU A 45 -12.64 -4.64 -10.85
N GLN A 46 -11.41 -5.06 -11.16
CA GLN A 46 -11.11 -6.44 -11.56
C GLN A 46 -10.78 -7.33 -10.36
N THR A 47 -10.64 -6.75 -9.17
CA THR A 47 -10.34 -7.49 -7.95
C THR A 47 -11.64 -7.97 -7.31
N LYS A 48 -11.76 -9.30 -7.14
CA LYS A 48 -12.93 -9.92 -6.50
C LYS A 48 -13.09 -9.44 -5.06
N ALA A 49 -14.35 -9.25 -4.66
CA ALA A 49 -14.68 -9.02 -3.25
C ALA A 49 -14.33 -10.25 -2.41
N PRO A 50 -13.72 -10.09 -1.22
CA PRO A 50 -13.46 -11.18 -0.30
C PRO A 50 -14.77 -11.75 0.25
N GLY A 51 -14.75 -13.02 0.62
CA GLY A 51 -15.88 -13.70 1.23
C GLY A 51 -16.24 -13.14 2.60
N MET A 52 -17.47 -13.41 3.07
CA MET A 52 -18.00 -12.86 4.34
C MET A 52 -17.13 -13.20 5.56
N PHE A 53 -16.46 -14.35 5.56
CA PHE A 53 -15.62 -14.83 6.66
C PHE A 53 -14.14 -14.43 6.56
N GLU A 54 -13.72 -13.78 5.46
CA GLU A 54 -12.32 -13.39 5.23
C GLU A 54 -12.02 -12.00 5.81
N LEU A 55 -12.11 -11.85 7.13
CA LEU A 55 -12.01 -10.55 7.81
C LEU A 55 -10.74 -9.75 7.46
N LYS A 56 -9.60 -10.44 7.32
CA LYS A 56 -8.32 -9.82 6.96
C LYS A 56 -8.31 -9.29 5.53
N GLU A 57 -8.81 -10.07 4.58
CA GLU A 57 -8.90 -9.65 3.18
C GLU A 57 -9.96 -8.55 3.01
N LYS A 58 -11.02 -8.57 3.81
CA LYS A 58 -12.00 -7.49 3.91
C LYS A 58 -11.35 -6.19 4.39
N ALA A 59 -10.52 -6.24 5.43
CA ALA A 59 -9.80 -5.06 5.93
C ALA A 59 -8.85 -4.48 4.88
N LYS A 60 -8.07 -5.34 4.20
CA LYS A 60 -7.20 -4.96 3.09
C LYS A 60 -7.96 -4.30 1.94
N ARG A 61 -9.05 -4.92 1.47
CA ARG A 61 -9.89 -4.36 0.41
C ARG A 61 -10.55 -3.07 0.85
N SER A 62 -10.97 -2.95 2.10
CA SER A 62 -11.53 -1.71 2.66
C SER A 62 -10.50 -0.57 2.68
N ALA A 63 -9.25 -0.84 3.03
CA ALA A 63 -8.18 0.15 3.00
C ALA A 63 -7.91 0.65 1.58
N TRP A 64 -7.95 -0.26 0.59
CA TRP A 64 -7.83 0.11 -0.81
C TRP A 64 -9.06 0.85 -1.34
N GLN A 65 -10.28 0.37 -1.04
CA GLN A 65 -11.55 0.99 -1.42
C GLN A 65 -11.62 2.44 -0.96
N LYS A 66 -11.18 2.74 0.27
CA LYS A 66 -11.13 4.11 0.78
C LYS A 66 -10.34 5.05 -0.14
N LEU A 67 -9.20 4.61 -0.66
CA LEU A 67 -8.39 5.41 -1.58
C LEU A 67 -9.06 5.60 -2.96
N VAL A 68 -9.81 4.59 -3.40
CA VAL A 68 -10.62 4.67 -4.64
C VAL A 68 -11.77 5.67 -4.46
N ASP A 69 -12.48 5.62 -3.33
CA ASP A 69 -13.59 6.52 -2.99
C ASP A 69 -13.11 7.97 -2.86
N GLU A 70 -11.93 8.16 -2.27
CA GLU A 70 -11.22 9.45 -2.22
C GLU A 70 -10.65 9.91 -3.57
N LYS A 71 -10.79 9.09 -4.63
CA LYS A 71 -10.27 9.34 -5.98
C LYS A 71 -8.76 9.61 -6.01
N VAL A 72 -8.01 8.96 -5.12
CA VAL A 72 -6.55 9.08 -5.09
C VAL A 72 -5.98 8.53 -6.38
N SER A 73 -5.25 9.34 -7.14
CA SER A 73 -4.61 8.86 -8.37
C SER A 73 -3.52 7.82 -8.06
N PRO A 74 -3.19 6.92 -9.00
CA PRO A 74 -2.07 5.99 -8.82
C PRO A 74 -0.75 6.71 -8.49
N GLN A 75 -0.50 7.86 -9.12
CA GLN A 75 0.70 8.66 -8.89
C GLN A 75 0.73 9.24 -7.47
N ASP A 76 -0.40 9.73 -6.97
CA ASP A 76 -0.49 10.25 -5.60
C ASP A 76 -0.39 9.13 -4.57
N ALA A 77 -0.97 7.95 -4.85
CA ALA A 77 -0.80 6.77 -4.01
C ALA A 77 0.67 6.34 -3.91
N GLN A 78 1.41 6.37 -5.02
CA GLN A 78 2.85 6.10 -5.01
C GLN A 78 3.62 7.11 -4.13
N LYS A 79 3.33 8.42 -4.26
CA LYS A 79 3.96 9.47 -3.43
C LYS A 79 3.65 9.29 -1.95
N LYS A 80 2.38 9.03 -1.61
CA LYS A 80 1.93 8.75 -0.23
C LYS A 80 2.62 7.50 0.33
N TYR A 81 2.77 6.44 -0.48
CA TYR A 81 3.47 5.22 -0.08
C TYR A 81 4.94 5.48 0.25
N VAL A 82 5.65 6.20 -0.61
CA VAL A 82 7.06 6.58 -0.37
C VAL A 82 7.20 7.38 0.93
N LYS A 83 6.30 8.36 1.15
CA LYS A 83 6.28 9.13 2.39
C LYS A 83 6.08 8.22 3.61
N LEU A 84 5.06 7.36 3.58
CA LEU A 84 4.75 6.45 4.68
C LEU A 84 5.94 5.54 4.99
N VAL A 85 6.58 4.94 3.99
CA VAL A 85 7.76 4.09 4.22
C VAL A 85 8.90 4.87 4.87
N ASN A 86 9.14 6.12 4.48
CA ASN A 86 10.17 6.94 5.13
C ASN A 86 9.84 7.25 6.59
N ASP A 87 8.57 7.53 6.90
CA ASP A 87 8.11 7.72 8.28
C ASP A 87 8.30 6.42 9.10
N LEU A 88 7.96 5.26 8.51
CA LEU A 88 8.14 3.95 9.14
C LEU A 88 9.61 3.59 9.37
N LYS A 89 10.54 3.97 8.47
CA LYS A 89 11.98 3.81 8.70
C LYS A 89 12.44 4.56 9.94
N GLY A 90 11.95 5.79 10.14
CA GLY A 90 12.24 6.57 11.33
C GLY A 90 11.68 5.92 12.61
N LYS A 91 10.45 5.40 12.52
CA LYS A 91 9.75 4.81 13.68
C LYS A 91 10.25 3.42 14.08
N TYR A 92 10.53 2.56 13.11
CA TYR A 92 10.84 1.14 13.34
C TYR A 92 12.29 0.78 13.06
N GLY A 93 13.11 1.73 12.59
CA GLY A 93 14.48 1.47 12.16
C GLY A 93 14.55 0.74 10.82
N TYR A 94 15.72 0.83 10.17
CA TYR A 94 15.93 0.34 8.81
C TYR A 94 17.27 -0.39 8.66
N ASN A 95 17.27 -1.55 8.02
CA ASN A 95 18.45 -2.38 7.71
C ASN A 95 18.97 -2.06 6.30
N GLY A 96 19.33 -0.79 6.10
CA GLY A 96 19.83 -0.24 4.83
C GLY A 96 21.19 -0.77 4.42
#